data_AF-A0A973FSU2-F1
#
_entry.id   AF-A0A973FSU2-F1
#
_cell.length_a   1.000
_cell.length_b   1.000
_cell.length_c   1.000
_cell.angle_alpha   90.00
_cell.angle_beta   90.00
_cell.angle_gamma   90.00
#
_symmetry.space_group_name_H-M   'P 1'
#
loop_
_entity.id
_entity.type
_entity.pdbx_description
1 polymer ?
#
loop_
_entity_poly.entity_id
_entity_poly.type
_entity_poly.pdbx_seq_one_letter_code
_entity_poly.pdbx_strand_id
1 'polypeptide(L)'
;YRSWALAHPQRYQLLFGAPIPGYQPPNEQIMPAAARSLSALLSVIEALRQADRLHAPGFPLISPHGQAQVPACYANVHDVHDLSLAVALYVWACVHGMVSLELGANLPPFGSDGNALYDYGMASLTRQFITEIA
;
A
#
# COMPACT_ATOMS: atom_id res chain seq x y z
N TYR A 1 9.73 -1.36 4.66
CA TYR A 1 8.60 -0.47 4.96
C TYR A 1 8.32 -0.41 6.45
N ARG A 2 7.79 -1.46 7.09
CA ARG A 2 7.41 -1.43 8.53
C ARG A 2 8.58 -1.10 9.46
N SER A 3 9.76 -1.68 9.24
CA SER A 3 10.97 -1.37 10.02
C SER A 3 11.30 0.13 10.05
N TRP A 4 11.15 0.83 8.93
CA TRP A 4 11.34 2.28 8.86
C TRP A 4 10.27 3.03 9.66
N ALA A 5 9.01 2.61 9.58
CA ALA A 5 7.92 3.24 10.30
C ALA A 5 8.08 3.12 11.83
N LEU A 6 8.50 1.96 12.32
CA LEU A 6 8.78 1.72 13.74
C LEU A 6 10.03 2.48 14.22
N ALA A 7 11.06 2.61 13.38
CA ALA A 7 12.26 3.38 13.71
C ALA A 7 12.03 4.90 13.69
N HIS A 8 11.02 5.39 12.96
CA HIS A 8 10.74 6.80 12.78
C HIS A 8 9.24 7.14 12.96
N PRO A 9 8.65 6.88 14.14
CA PRO A 9 7.20 6.97 14.35
C PRO A 9 6.66 8.38 14.12
N GLN A 10 7.39 9.43 14.52
CA GLN A 10 6.98 10.82 14.31
C GLN A 10 6.97 11.20 12.82
N ARG A 11 7.92 10.68 12.03
CA ARG A 11 7.93 10.91 10.56
C ARG A 11 6.81 10.15 9.88
N TYR A 12 6.51 8.94 10.34
CA TYR A 12 5.37 8.19 9.84
C TYR A 12 4.06 8.92 10.11
N GLN A 13 3.87 9.43 11.34
CA GLN A 13 2.67 10.20 11.71
C GLN A 13 2.55 11.53 10.94
N LEU A 14 3.66 12.19 10.61
CA LEU A 14 3.65 13.36 9.74
C LEU A 14 3.13 13.05 8.32
N LEU A 15 3.42 11.85 7.80
CA LEU A 15 3.04 11.44 6.45
C LEU A 15 1.65 10.80 6.36
N PHE A 16 1.27 9.99 7.36
CA PHE A 16 0.10 9.10 7.30
C PHE A 16 -0.83 9.23 8.52
N GLY A 17 -0.56 10.18 9.41
CA GLY A 17 -1.38 10.48 10.57
C GLY A 17 -2.45 11.53 10.29
N ALA A 18 -2.96 12.15 11.36
CA ALA A 18 -3.94 13.22 11.24
C ALA A 18 -3.34 14.44 10.51
N PRO A 19 -4.05 15.02 9.53
CA PRO A 19 -3.60 16.24 8.86
C PRO A 19 -3.37 17.37 9.87
N ILE A 20 -2.32 18.17 9.66
CA ILE A 20 -2.05 19.34 10.50
C ILE A 20 -3.06 20.45 10.16
N PRO A 21 -3.87 20.93 11.12
CA PRO A 21 -4.86 21.98 10.85
C PRO A 21 -4.22 23.23 10.25
N GLY A 22 -4.77 23.71 9.13
CA GLY A 22 -4.29 24.91 8.44
C GLY A 22 -3.01 24.74 7.62
N TYR A 23 -2.35 23.57 7.67
CA TYR A 23 -1.18 23.30 6.84
C TYR A 23 -1.60 22.93 5.42
N GLN A 24 -1.08 23.67 4.44
CA GLN A 24 -1.23 23.38 3.02
C GLN A 24 0.12 22.88 2.49
N PRO A 25 0.25 21.57 2.20
CA PRO A 25 1.50 21.05 1.65
C PRO A 25 1.79 21.65 0.27
N PRO A 26 3.05 22.00 -0.05
CA PRO A 26 3.43 22.43 -1.39
C PRO A 26 3.45 21.20 -2.31
N ASN A 27 2.27 20.78 -2.78
CA ASN A 27 2.06 19.53 -3.51
C ASN A 27 3.01 19.37 -4.71
N GLU A 28 3.25 20.43 -5.48
CA GLU A 28 4.19 20.39 -6.61
C GLU A 28 5.61 19.96 -6.21
N GLN A 29 6.04 20.30 -5.00
CA GLN A 29 7.38 19.96 -4.49
C GLN A 29 7.42 18.56 -3.87
N ILE A 30 6.34 18.13 -3.19
CA ILE A 30 6.36 16.89 -2.42
C ILE A 30 5.80 15.68 -3.19
N MET A 31 4.89 15.90 -4.15
CA MET A 31 4.22 14.80 -4.86
C MET A 31 5.19 13.86 -5.61
N PRO A 32 6.26 14.34 -6.28
CA PRO A 32 7.22 13.44 -6.91
C PRO A 32 7.88 12.47 -5.92
N ALA A 33 8.16 12.93 -4.70
CA ALA A 33 8.71 12.08 -3.65
C ALA A 33 7.65 11.18 -3.02
N ALA A 34 6.46 11.71 -2.76
CA ALA A 34 5.33 10.97 -2.17
C ALA A 34 4.89 9.79 -3.04
N ALA A 35 4.96 9.95 -4.38
CA ALA A 35 4.53 8.92 -5.31
C ALA A 35 5.42 7.65 -5.30
N ARG A 36 6.70 7.79 -4.94
CA ARG A 36 7.72 6.73 -5.10
C ARG A 36 7.36 5.42 -4.40
N SER A 37 6.82 5.50 -3.18
CA SER A 37 6.54 4.31 -2.37
C SER A 37 5.41 3.47 -2.97
N LEU A 38 4.32 4.11 -3.42
CA LEU A 38 3.22 3.40 -4.08
C LEU A 38 3.64 2.91 -5.47
N SER A 39 4.40 3.71 -6.22
CA SER A 39 4.93 3.29 -7.52
C SER A 39 5.79 2.04 -7.41
N ALA A 40 6.65 1.94 -6.38
CA ALA A 40 7.46 0.73 -6.16
C ALA A 40 6.60 -0.52 -5.89
N LEU A 41 5.55 -0.41 -5.07
CA LEU A 41 4.62 -1.51 -4.83
C LEU A 41 3.89 -1.90 -6.12
N LEU A 42 3.35 -0.92 -6.85
CA LEU A 42 2.65 -1.16 -8.10
C LEU A 42 3.55 -1.84 -9.13
N SER A 43 4.81 -1.41 -9.28
CA SER A 43 5.76 -2.05 -10.20
C SER A 43 5.97 -3.53 -9.88
N VAL A 44 6.00 -3.92 -8.60
CA VAL A 44 6.11 -5.33 -8.20
C VAL A 44 4.85 -6.12 -8.57
N ILE A 45 3.67 -5.56 -8.29
CA ILE A 45 2.39 -6.22 -8.63
C ILE A 45 2.21 -6.36 -10.14
N GLU A 46 2.57 -5.33 -10.91
CA GLU A 46 2.51 -5.37 -12.37
C GLU A 46 3.51 -6.38 -12.94
N ALA A 47 4.72 -6.48 -12.39
CA ALA A 47 5.69 -7.51 -12.77
C ALA A 47 5.17 -8.93 -12.48
N LEU A 48 4.50 -9.15 -11.34
CA LEU A 48 3.84 -10.42 -11.04
C LEU A 48 2.75 -10.75 -12.07
N ARG A 49 1.95 -9.75 -12.47
CA ARG A 49 0.93 -9.93 -13.50
C ARG A 49 1.52 -10.29 -14.86
N GLN A 50 2.56 -9.56 -15.29
CA GLN A 50 3.24 -9.80 -16.57
C GLN A 50 3.94 -11.17 -16.63
N ALA A 51 4.31 -11.73 -15.47
CA ALA A 51 4.88 -13.07 -15.35
C ALA A 51 3.82 -14.17 -15.14
N ASP A 52 2.52 -13.86 -15.24
CA ASP A 52 1.40 -14.78 -14.94
C ASP A 52 1.45 -15.37 -13.51
N ARG A 53 1.99 -14.59 -12.56
CA ARG A 53 2.13 -14.95 -11.13
C ARG A 53 1.20 -14.19 -10.20
N LEU A 54 0.43 -13.23 -10.73
CA LEU A 54 -0.61 -12.54 -9.98
C LEU A 54 -1.90 -13.36 -9.99
N HIS A 55 -2.26 -13.92 -8.84
CA HIS A 55 -3.50 -14.68 -8.65
C HIS A 55 -4.58 -13.80 -8.02
N ALA A 56 -5.59 -13.38 -8.78
CA ALA A 56 -6.65 -12.53 -8.25
C ALA A 56 -8.03 -12.85 -8.84
N PRO A 57 -8.48 -14.13 -8.78
CA PRO A 57 -9.74 -14.52 -9.39
C PRO A 57 -10.92 -13.80 -8.70
N GLY A 58 -11.76 -13.15 -9.51
CA GLY A 58 -12.93 -12.42 -9.01
C GLY A 58 -12.60 -11.18 -8.18
N PHE A 59 -11.34 -10.72 -8.16
CA PHE A 59 -10.97 -9.51 -7.45
C PHE A 59 -11.60 -8.29 -8.14
N PRO A 60 -12.25 -7.37 -7.40
CA PRO A 60 -12.95 -6.24 -7.99
C PRO A 60 -11.97 -5.27 -8.66
N LEU A 61 -12.33 -4.83 -9.87
CA LEU A 61 -11.60 -3.79 -10.59
C LEU A 61 -12.03 -2.40 -10.15
N ILE A 62 -11.12 -1.44 -10.26
CA ILE A 62 -11.42 -0.03 -10.00
C ILE A 62 -12.37 0.47 -11.10
N SER A 63 -13.45 1.12 -10.71
CA SER A 63 -14.36 1.74 -11.67
C SER A 63 -13.67 2.85 -12.46
N PRO A 64 -14.10 3.16 -13.69
CA PRO A 64 -13.53 4.26 -14.47
C PRO A 64 -13.50 5.59 -13.72
N HIS A 65 -14.53 5.86 -12.90
CA HIS A 65 -14.57 7.03 -12.03
C HIS A 65 -13.49 7.00 -10.94
N GLY A 66 -13.23 5.84 -10.33
CA GLY A 66 -12.14 5.69 -9.36
C GLY A 66 -10.76 5.89 -9.98
N GLN A 67 -10.56 5.44 -11.22
CA GLN A 67 -9.30 5.64 -11.96
C GLN A 67 -9.03 7.12 -12.23
N ALA A 68 -10.06 7.88 -12.61
CA ALA A 68 -9.93 9.32 -12.87
C ALA A 68 -9.53 10.14 -11.63
N GLN A 69 -9.68 9.58 -10.43
CA GLN A 69 -9.29 10.22 -9.16
C GLN A 69 -7.85 9.91 -8.74
N VAL A 70 -7.17 8.96 -9.40
CA VAL A 70 -5.77 8.66 -9.11
C VAL A 70 -4.91 9.84 -9.55
N PRO A 71 -4.15 10.49 -8.64
CA PRO A 71 -3.39 11.68 -8.99
C PRO A 71 -2.36 11.43 -10.09
N ALA A 72 -2.27 12.34 -11.06
CA ALA A 72 -1.36 12.25 -12.20
C ALA A 72 0.13 12.17 -11.83
N CYS A 73 0.52 12.60 -10.62
CA CYS A 73 1.89 12.42 -10.12
C CYS A 73 2.29 10.95 -9.93
N TYR A 74 1.31 10.06 -9.87
CA TYR A 74 1.54 8.64 -10.01
C TYR A 74 1.55 8.24 -11.50
N ALA A 75 2.13 9.04 -12.40
CA ALA A 75 1.97 8.93 -13.86
C ALA A 75 2.10 7.51 -14.43
N ASN A 76 3.02 6.70 -13.88
CA ASN A 76 3.20 5.30 -14.27
C ASN A 76 1.99 4.40 -13.95
N VAL A 77 1.05 4.85 -13.12
CA VAL A 77 -0.21 4.17 -12.78
C VAL A 77 -1.19 4.18 -13.94
N HIS A 78 -1.11 5.14 -14.86
CA HIS A 78 -2.02 5.16 -16.01
C HIS A 78 -1.65 4.13 -17.10
N ASP A 79 -0.43 3.61 -17.07
CA ASP A 79 0.07 2.59 -18.02
C ASP A 79 0.06 1.16 -17.45
N VAL A 80 -0.50 0.95 -16.25
CA VAL A 80 -0.63 -0.39 -15.66
C VAL A 80 -2.01 -0.98 -15.85
N HIS A 81 -2.09 -2.31 -15.76
CA HIS A 81 -3.36 -3.01 -15.81
C HIS A 81 -4.23 -2.69 -14.58
N ASP A 82 -5.53 -2.48 -14.77
CA ASP A 82 -6.49 -2.14 -13.70
C ASP A 82 -6.44 -3.09 -12.51
N LEU A 83 -6.30 -4.39 -12.79
CA LEU A 83 -6.11 -5.42 -11.77
C LEU A 83 -4.87 -5.16 -10.90
N SER A 84 -3.73 -4.81 -11.50
CA SER A 84 -2.50 -4.51 -10.77
C SER A 84 -2.68 -3.30 -9.85
N LEU A 85 -3.36 -2.27 -10.34
CA LEU A 85 -3.66 -1.08 -9.55
C LEU A 85 -4.59 -1.40 -8.37
N ALA A 86 -5.67 -2.15 -8.63
CA ALA A 86 -6.62 -2.56 -7.61
C ALA A 86 -5.93 -3.35 -6.48
N VAL A 87 -5.11 -4.34 -6.84
CA VAL A 87 -4.36 -5.15 -5.88
C VAL A 87 -3.32 -4.30 -5.13
N ALA A 88 -2.58 -3.43 -5.82
CA ALA A 88 -1.57 -2.57 -5.19
C ALA A 88 -2.20 -1.62 -4.15
N LEU A 89 -3.32 -0.99 -4.46
CA LEU A 89 -4.03 -0.11 -3.52
C LEU A 89 -4.60 -0.87 -2.32
N TYR A 90 -5.11 -2.08 -2.54
CA TYR A 90 -5.59 -2.94 -1.46
C TYR A 90 -4.45 -3.36 -0.52
N VAL A 91 -3.34 -3.87 -1.08
CA VAL A 91 -2.12 -4.22 -0.32
C VAL A 91 -1.59 -3.01 0.44
N TRP A 92 -1.54 -1.84 -0.20
CA TRP A 92 -1.12 -0.58 0.44
C TRP A 92 -1.97 -0.28 1.67
N ALA A 93 -3.30 -0.33 1.54
CA ALA A 93 -4.22 -0.06 2.64
C ALA A 93 -4.06 -1.06 3.79
N CYS A 94 -3.93 -2.36 3.51
CA CYS A 94 -3.72 -3.39 4.53
C CYS A 94 -2.42 -3.17 5.31
N VAL A 95 -1.31 -2.94 4.60
CA VAL A 95 0.02 -2.78 5.18
C VAL A 95 0.10 -1.50 6.02
N HIS A 96 -0.41 -0.37 5.50
CA HIS A 96 -0.52 0.88 6.27
C HIS A 96 -1.45 0.74 7.48
N GLY A 97 -2.58 0.05 7.33
CA GLY A 97 -3.54 -0.15 8.42
C GLY A 97 -2.91 -0.86 9.62
N MET A 98 -2.20 -1.97 9.38
CA MET A 98 -1.51 -2.71 10.44
C MET A 98 -0.45 -1.84 11.14
N VAL A 99 0.38 -1.11 10.38
CA VAL A 99 1.44 -0.26 10.94
C VAL A 99 0.87 0.94 11.69
N SER A 100 -0.19 1.58 11.18
CA SER A 100 -0.85 2.70 11.86
C SER A 100 -1.52 2.28 13.15
N LEU A 101 -2.16 1.10 13.19
CA LEU A 101 -2.74 0.54 14.42
C LEU A 101 -1.66 0.22 15.45
N GLU A 102 -0.52 -0.33 15.02
CA GLU A 102 0.62 -0.64 15.90
C GLU A 102 1.19 0.63 16.52
N LEU A 103 1.53 1.62 15.69
CA LEU A 103 2.08 2.90 16.14
C LEU A 103 1.10 3.69 17.00
N GLY A 104 -0.21 3.50 16.78
CA GLY A 104 -1.27 4.11 17.58
C GLY A 104 -1.58 3.38 18.89
N ALA A 105 -0.92 2.24 19.19
CA ALA A 105 -1.26 1.36 20.31
C ALA A 105 -2.74 0.88 20.29
N ASN A 106 -3.32 0.71 19.09
CA ASN A 106 -4.70 0.30 18.85
C ASN A 106 -4.79 -1.07 18.15
N LEU A 107 -3.70 -1.85 18.13
CA LEU A 107 -3.72 -3.22 17.62
C LEU A 107 -4.63 -4.09 18.49
N PRO A 108 -5.55 -4.88 17.90
CA PRO A 108 -6.27 -5.89 18.65
C PRO A 108 -5.30 -6.97 19.16
N PRO A 109 -5.62 -7.68 20.26
CA PRO A 109 -4.81 -8.79 20.73
C PRO A 109 -4.64 -9.86 19.64
N PHE A 110 -3.40 -10.09 19.22
CA PHE A 110 -3.06 -11.10 18.22
C PHE A 110 -1.61 -11.54 18.38
N GLY A 111 -1.39 -12.79 18.78
CA GLY A 111 -0.04 -13.30 19.06
C GLY A 111 0.65 -12.57 20.22
N SER A 112 1.98 -12.54 20.19
CA SER A 112 2.81 -11.97 21.26
C SER A 112 3.10 -10.47 21.11
N ASP A 113 3.08 -9.95 19.87
CA ASP A 113 3.45 -8.58 19.53
C ASP A 113 2.88 -8.17 18.16
N GLY A 114 3.16 -6.93 17.73
CA GLY A 114 2.76 -6.45 16.41
C GLY A 114 3.43 -7.18 15.23
N ASN A 115 4.55 -7.88 15.44
CA ASN A 115 5.17 -8.70 14.39
C ASN A 115 4.24 -9.84 13.99
N ALA A 116 3.61 -10.51 14.98
CA ALA A 116 2.74 -11.65 14.73
C ALA A 116 1.60 -11.31 13.76
N LEU A 117 0.90 -10.19 13.97
CA LEU A 117 -0.19 -9.79 13.07
C LEU A 117 0.34 -9.33 11.71
N TYR A 118 1.46 -8.60 11.69
CA TYR A 118 2.04 -8.13 10.44
C TYR A 118 2.48 -9.30 9.54
N ASP A 119 3.18 -10.29 10.10
CA ASP A 119 3.64 -11.47 9.37
C ASP A 119 2.46 -12.32 8.88
N TYR A 120 1.43 -12.48 9.72
CA TYR A 120 0.18 -13.12 9.31
C TYR A 120 -0.49 -12.40 8.15
N GLY A 121 -0.58 -11.06 8.21
CA GLY A 121 -1.15 -10.24 7.14
C GLY A 121 -0.35 -10.35 5.84
N MET A 122 0.97 -10.29 5.91
CA MET A 122 1.86 -10.46 4.75
C MET A 122 1.74 -11.86 4.13
N ALA A 123 1.68 -12.91 4.94
CA ALA A 123 1.47 -14.28 4.47
C ALA A 123 0.09 -14.45 3.81
N SER A 124 -0.94 -13.82 4.39
CA SER A 124 -2.31 -13.85 3.84
C SER A 124 -2.39 -13.14 2.50
N LEU A 125 -1.81 -11.94 2.38
CA LEU A 125 -1.73 -11.19 1.12
C LEU A 125 -0.93 -11.96 0.06
N THR A 126 0.19 -12.57 0.45
CA THR A 126 1.02 -13.39 -0.45
C THR A 126 0.23 -14.59 -0.96
N ARG A 127 -0.41 -15.34 -0.07
CA ARG A 127 -1.25 -16.49 -0.45
C ARG A 127 -2.44 -16.10 -1.32
N GLN A 128 -3.03 -14.94 -1.06
CA GLN A 128 -4.15 -14.45 -1.84
C GLN A 128 -3.73 -14.06 -3.26
N PHE A 129 -2.59 -13.37 -3.42
CA PHE A 129 -2.25 -12.70 -4.67
C PHE A 129 -1.10 -13.32 -5.46
N ILE A 130 -0.33 -14.25 -4.90
CA ILE A 130 0.86 -14.80 -5.55
C ILE A 130 0.69 -16.31 -5.69
N THR A 131 0.82 -16.79 -6.93
CA THR A 131 0.96 -18.23 -7.17
C THR A 131 2.40 -18.66 -6.86
N GLU A 132 2.53 -19.71 -6.02
CA GLU A 132 3.78 -20.43 -5.90
C GLU A 132 4.00 -21.22 -7.20
N ILE A 133 5.20 -21.13 -7.77
CA ILE A 133 5.58 -21.95 -8.92
C ILE A 133 5.77 -23.37 -8.37
N ALA A 134 4.98 -24.32 -8.88
CA ALA A 134 5.14 -25.74 -8.61
C ALA A 134 6.43 -26.30 -9.24
#